data_AF-A0A934GLA8-F1
#
_entry.id   AF-A0A934GLA8-F1
#
_cell.length_a   1.000
_cell.length_b   1.000
_cell.length_c   1.000
_cell.angle_alpha   90.00
_cell.angle_beta   90.00
_cell.angle_gamma   90.00
#
_symmetry.space_group_name_H-M   'P 1'
#
loop_
_entity.id
_entity.type
_entity.pdbx_description
1 polymer ?
#
loop_
_entity_poly.entity_id
_entity_poly.type
_entity_poly.pdbx_seq_one_letter_code
_entity_poly.pdbx_strand_id
1 'polypeptide(L)'
;MSTISGTSGNDTLTGTSGDDTITPDNGNDTIDGVSGTDTVVFGSARSNYNISQTFSGYEVKDTVGSTGTKTVSNVDQLQFSDKLYNLNVATDAKLLSTTQLNSLTELYVAYFNRVPDASGLDYWIKEYAAGKTLEEIGSSFYNAAILPEYTALTGYSSTMSNADFVRIVYANVLGRSGSNAPPQTDVDYWANNLATGVDTRGSLINTMLNSAHSFKNDGTWGWVADLLDNKVTVGTYHAVTAGIDYVADAYTSCQAISAKVTATDTTEAITLIGLSDQVDYQSPPMPG
;
A
#
# COMPACT_ATOMS: atom_id res chain seq x y z
N MET A 1 16.29 20.45 -4.11
CA MET A 1 15.01 20.56 -4.82
C MET A 1 15.08 21.69 -5.82
N SER A 2 15.25 21.38 -7.11
CA SER A 2 15.12 22.37 -8.19
C SER A 2 13.73 22.28 -8.81
N THR A 3 13.31 23.36 -9.48
CA THR A 3 12.06 23.39 -10.24
C THR A 3 12.39 23.63 -11.70
N ILE A 4 11.90 22.75 -12.56
CA ILE A 4 12.11 22.76 -14.00
C ILE A 4 10.76 22.88 -14.68
N SER A 5 10.64 23.80 -15.64
CA SER A 5 9.38 24.03 -16.35
C SER A 5 9.61 23.96 -17.85
N GLY A 6 8.76 23.19 -18.52
CA GLY A 6 8.63 23.20 -19.97
C GLY A 6 7.81 24.38 -20.47
N THR A 7 7.45 24.31 -21.74
CA THR A 7 6.64 25.29 -22.47
C THR A 7 5.37 24.61 -23.00
N SER A 8 4.58 25.32 -23.80
CA SER A 8 3.47 24.69 -24.51
C SER A 8 3.89 23.86 -25.73
N GLY A 9 5.19 23.82 -26.05
CA GLY A 9 5.77 23.13 -27.19
C GLY A 9 6.31 21.75 -26.84
N ASN A 10 7.00 21.10 -27.78
CA ASN A 10 7.69 19.84 -27.49
C ASN A 10 9.06 20.14 -26.89
N ASP A 11 9.27 19.77 -25.64
CA ASP A 11 10.48 20.06 -24.89
C ASP A 11 11.32 18.80 -24.60
N THR A 12 12.61 19.01 -24.40
CA THR A 12 13.50 18.04 -23.77
C THR A 12 13.92 18.61 -22.42
N LEU A 13 13.45 17.99 -21.34
CA LEU A 13 13.64 18.42 -19.98
C LEU A 13 14.57 17.43 -19.28
N THR A 14 15.68 17.93 -18.74
CA THR A 14 16.65 17.11 -18.00
C THR A 14 16.80 17.70 -16.60
N GLY A 15 16.65 16.83 -15.61
CA GLY A 15 16.90 17.09 -14.20
C GLY A 15 18.35 17.39 -13.88
N THR A 16 18.60 17.51 -12.60
CA THR A 16 19.88 17.71 -11.96
C THR A 16 20.33 16.40 -11.30
N SER A 17 21.31 16.48 -10.39
CA SER A 17 21.78 15.28 -9.66
C SER A 17 21.10 15.11 -8.28
N GLY A 18 20.17 15.99 -7.94
CA GLY A 18 19.35 15.86 -6.74
C GLY A 18 17.89 16.09 -7.08
N ASP A 19 17.03 15.95 -6.07
CA ASP A 19 15.58 15.96 -6.23
C ASP A 19 15.07 17.14 -7.06
N ASP A 20 14.25 16.85 -8.06
CA ASP A 20 13.65 17.86 -8.92
C ASP A 20 12.12 17.76 -9.00
N THR A 21 11.49 18.91 -9.17
CA THR A 21 10.08 19.03 -9.53
C THR A 21 9.98 19.54 -10.96
N ILE A 22 9.49 18.70 -11.87
CA ILE A 22 9.45 18.97 -13.31
C ILE A 22 8.00 19.16 -13.75
N THR A 23 7.68 20.31 -14.34
CA THR A 23 6.35 20.61 -14.90
C THR A 23 6.46 20.73 -16.42
N PRO A 24 6.09 19.71 -17.19
CA PRO A 24 6.29 19.72 -18.65
C PRO A 24 5.32 20.62 -19.42
N ASP A 25 4.17 20.97 -18.85
CA ASP A 25 3.09 21.72 -19.51
C ASP A 25 2.54 20.97 -20.76
N ASN A 26 2.27 21.64 -21.89
CA ASN A 26 1.65 21.04 -23.08
C ASN A 26 2.70 20.60 -24.09
N GLY A 27 2.31 19.74 -25.05
CA GLY A 27 3.22 19.24 -26.09
C GLY A 27 3.71 17.83 -25.82
N ASN A 28 4.50 17.30 -26.74
CA ASN A 28 5.12 15.98 -26.58
C ASN A 28 6.53 16.14 -26.02
N ASP A 29 6.72 15.80 -24.75
CA ASP A 29 7.98 16.06 -24.05
C ASP A 29 8.76 14.80 -23.75
N THR A 30 10.08 14.94 -23.75
CA THR A 30 11.01 13.95 -23.24
C THR A 30 11.57 14.45 -21.93
N ILE A 31 11.42 13.66 -20.86
CA ILE A 31 11.76 14.04 -19.50
C ILE A 31 12.72 13.00 -18.93
N ASP A 32 13.86 13.45 -18.44
CA ASP A 32 14.84 12.65 -17.73
C ASP A 32 15.12 13.28 -16.37
N GLY A 33 14.72 12.63 -15.26
CA GLY A 33 15.00 13.13 -13.91
C GLY A 33 16.48 13.00 -13.50
N VAL A 34 17.23 12.12 -14.19
CA VAL A 34 18.63 11.80 -13.89
C VAL A 34 18.79 11.07 -12.56
N SER A 35 19.10 11.76 -11.47
CA SER A 35 19.34 11.13 -10.17
C SER A 35 18.82 12.02 -9.06
N GLY A 36 18.30 11.40 -8.01
CA GLY A 36 17.60 12.11 -6.96
C GLY A 36 16.24 11.44 -6.76
N THR A 37 15.39 12.05 -5.94
CA THR A 37 13.96 11.72 -5.91
C THR A 37 13.20 12.74 -6.75
N ASP A 38 12.84 12.35 -7.96
CA ASP A 38 12.29 13.26 -8.96
C ASP A 38 10.79 13.10 -9.13
N THR A 39 10.10 14.23 -9.27
CA THR A 39 8.64 14.31 -9.41
C THR A 39 8.24 15.05 -10.68
N VAL A 40 7.42 14.43 -11.52
CA VAL A 40 6.80 15.09 -12.68
C VAL A 40 5.36 15.47 -12.35
N VAL A 41 5.02 16.75 -12.50
CA VAL A 41 3.73 17.32 -12.08
C VAL A 41 2.79 17.52 -13.27
N PHE A 42 1.56 17.04 -13.11
CA PHE A 42 0.46 17.15 -14.06
C PHE A 42 -0.70 17.95 -13.45
N GLY A 43 -1.36 18.77 -14.27
CA GLY A 43 -2.41 19.67 -13.83
C GLY A 43 -3.79 19.04 -13.59
N SER A 44 -4.04 17.83 -14.10
CA SER A 44 -5.34 17.15 -14.01
C SER A 44 -5.30 15.91 -13.11
N ALA A 45 -6.48 15.33 -12.86
CA ALA A 45 -6.61 14.14 -12.02
C ALA A 45 -5.97 12.90 -12.67
N ARG A 46 -5.50 11.95 -11.86
CA ARG A 46 -4.84 10.71 -12.31
C ARG A 46 -5.68 9.94 -13.32
N SER A 47 -7.01 9.93 -13.17
CA SER A 47 -7.94 9.23 -14.07
C SER A 47 -7.98 9.78 -15.50
N ASN A 48 -7.43 10.97 -15.75
CA ASN A 48 -7.38 11.55 -17.10
C ASN A 48 -6.18 11.04 -17.90
N TYR A 49 -5.21 10.38 -17.26
CA TYR A 49 -3.97 9.97 -17.88
C TYR A 49 -3.85 8.45 -17.98
N ASN A 50 -3.42 7.96 -19.14
CA ASN A 50 -2.91 6.60 -19.26
C ASN A 50 -1.40 6.62 -18.96
N ILE A 51 -0.93 5.68 -18.13
CA ILE A 51 0.49 5.47 -17.84
C ILE A 51 0.86 4.09 -18.36
N SER A 52 1.82 4.02 -19.27
CA SER A 52 2.30 2.77 -19.85
C SER A 52 3.81 2.63 -19.65
N GLN A 53 4.25 1.48 -19.13
CA GLN A 53 5.68 1.21 -19.00
C GLN A 53 6.31 1.00 -20.40
N THR A 54 7.49 1.57 -20.60
CA THR A 54 8.31 1.39 -21.81
C THR A 54 9.62 0.71 -21.43
N PHE A 55 10.47 0.40 -22.41
CA PHE A 55 11.78 -0.21 -22.15
C PHE A 55 12.69 0.66 -21.27
N SER A 56 12.58 1.99 -21.37
CA SER A 56 13.49 2.95 -20.72
C SER A 56 12.81 3.87 -19.70
N GLY A 57 11.57 3.58 -19.31
CA GLY A 57 10.79 4.44 -18.42
C GLY A 57 9.30 4.29 -18.67
N TYR A 58 8.59 5.40 -18.87
CA TYR A 58 7.14 5.45 -18.97
C TYR A 58 6.66 6.40 -20.07
N GLU A 59 5.51 6.08 -20.67
CA GLU A 59 4.71 7.00 -21.45
C GLU A 59 3.51 7.44 -20.60
N VAL A 60 3.32 8.76 -20.45
CA VAL A 60 2.18 9.35 -19.74
C VAL A 60 1.37 10.17 -20.74
N LYS A 61 0.13 9.76 -21.01
CA LYS A 61 -0.70 10.33 -22.05
C LYS A 61 -2.02 10.85 -21.49
N ASP A 62 -2.29 12.13 -21.67
CA ASP A 62 -3.62 12.69 -21.40
C ASP A 62 -4.63 12.13 -22.41
N THR A 63 -5.72 11.56 -21.90
CA THR A 63 -6.78 10.91 -22.69
C THR A 63 -8.03 11.78 -22.82
N VAL A 64 -8.10 12.89 -22.09
CA VAL A 64 -9.27 13.78 -22.01
C VAL A 64 -8.94 15.17 -22.56
N GLY A 65 -7.75 15.68 -22.29
CA GLY A 65 -7.27 16.97 -22.75
C GLY A 65 -6.33 16.88 -23.96
N SER A 66 -5.53 17.93 -24.14
CA SER A 66 -4.59 18.08 -25.24
C SER A 66 -3.17 18.41 -24.77
N THR A 67 -2.77 17.95 -23.57
CA THR A 67 -1.43 18.24 -23.05
C THR A 67 -0.33 17.46 -23.76
N GLY A 68 -0.67 16.55 -24.68
CA GLY A 68 0.27 15.71 -25.41
C GLY A 68 0.76 14.50 -24.58
N THR A 69 1.73 13.79 -25.15
CA THR A 69 2.33 12.58 -24.57
C THR A 69 3.69 12.92 -23.93
N LYS A 70 3.93 12.48 -22.70
CA LYS A 70 5.22 12.63 -22.02
C LYS A 70 5.96 11.30 -21.99
N THR A 71 7.20 11.28 -22.46
CA THR A 71 8.12 10.17 -22.27
C THR A 71 9.00 10.49 -21.07
N VAL A 72 8.92 9.67 -20.02
CA VAL A 72 9.51 9.94 -18.71
C VAL A 72 10.50 8.83 -18.34
N SER A 73 11.73 9.18 -17.98
CA SER A 73 12.77 8.25 -17.51
C SER A 73 13.45 8.79 -16.26
N ASN A 74 14.00 7.88 -15.42
CA ASN A 74 14.70 8.23 -14.18
C ASN A 74 13.90 9.20 -13.29
N VAL A 75 12.60 8.92 -13.12
CA VAL A 75 11.68 9.67 -12.27
C VAL A 75 11.02 8.70 -11.32
N ASP A 76 10.85 9.10 -10.07
CA ASP A 76 10.30 8.26 -9.02
C ASP A 76 8.79 8.41 -8.88
N GLN A 77 8.27 9.60 -9.12
CA GLN A 77 6.86 9.91 -8.87
C GLN A 77 6.24 10.79 -9.96
N LEU A 78 4.98 10.52 -10.26
CA LEU A 78 4.11 11.44 -10.99
C LEU A 78 3.11 12.05 -10.02
N GLN A 79 3.01 13.37 -10.01
CA GLN A 79 2.02 14.09 -9.20
C GLN A 79 0.86 14.53 -10.08
N PHE A 80 -0.35 14.10 -9.73
CA PHE A 80 -1.61 14.55 -10.31
C PHE A 80 -2.34 15.46 -9.33
N SER A 81 -3.45 16.07 -9.75
CA SER A 81 -4.21 16.97 -8.89
C SER A 81 -4.86 16.28 -7.68
N ASP A 82 -5.04 14.95 -7.73
CA ASP A 82 -5.72 14.16 -6.70
C ASP A 82 -4.88 13.01 -6.11
N LYS A 83 -3.78 12.59 -6.78
CA LYS A 83 -2.95 11.44 -6.39
C LYS A 83 -1.47 11.66 -6.71
N LEU A 84 -0.61 11.00 -5.96
CA LEU A 84 0.74 10.68 -6.39
C LEU A 84 0.74 9.27 -6.99
N TYR A 85 1.58 9.05 -7.98
CA TYR A 85 1.82 7.73 -8.57
C TYR A 85 3.30 7.39 -8.41
N ASN A 86 3.60 6.38 -7.61
CA ASN A 86 4.93 5.86 -7.37
C ASN A 86 5.33 4.93 -8.52
N LEU A 87 6.38 5.29 -9.26
CA LEU A 87 6.88 4.55 -10.42
C LEU A 87 7.81 3.39 -10.06
N ASN A 88 8.19 3.26 -8.79
CA ASN A 88 9.19 2.31 -8.30
C ASN A 88 8.55 1.09 -7.62
N VAL A 89 7.45 1.29 -6.88
CA VAL A 89 6.83 0.30 -5.99
C VAL A 89 6.63 -1.08 -6.63
N ALA A 90 6.24 -1.12 -7.91
CA ALA A 90 5.99 -2.39 -8.59
C ALA A 90 7.24 -3.10 -9.08
N THR A 91 8.30 -2.35 -9.37
CA THR A 91 9.61 -2.93 -9.63
C THR A 91 10.19 -3.45 -8.32
N ASP A 92 10.11 -2.66 -7.26
CA ASP A 92 10.66 -2.99 -5.95
C ASP A 92 9.89 -4.15 -5.28
N ALA A 93 8.59 -4.27 -5.50
CA ALA A 93 7.81 -5.42 -5.03
C ALA A 93 8.38 -6.78 -5.49
N LYS A 94 9.10 -6.82 -6.62
CA LYS A 94 9.77 -8.03 -7.14
C LYS A 94 11.03 -8.41 -6.38
N LEU A 95 11.51 -7.57 -5.47
CA LEU A 95 12.61 -7.89 -4.55
C LEU A 95 12.18 -8.92 -3.50
N LEU A 96 10.88 -9.08 -3.27
CA LEU A 96 10.30 -10.00 -2.30
C LEU A 96 9.57 -11.15 -3.00
N SER A 97 9.51 -12.30 -2.33
CA SER A 97 8.56 -13.36 -2.70
C SER A 97 7.13 -12.89 -2.45
N THR A 98 6.15 -13.49 -3.15
CA THR A 98 4.72 -13.20 -2.94
C THR A 98 4.31 -13.36 -1.48
N THR A 99 4.81 -14.39 -0.78
CA THR A 99 4.53 -14.59 0.65
C THR A 99 5.04 -13.42 1.51
N GLN A 100 6.26 -12.95 1.26
CA GLN A 100 6.82 -11.81 2.00
C GLN A 100 6.05 -10.51 1.75
N LEU A 101 5.69 -10.24 0.49
CA LEU A 101 4.88 -9.07 0.13
C LEU A 101 3.48 -9.13 0.76
N ASN A 102 2.87 -10.32 0.78
CA ASN A 102 1.58 -10.54 1.43
C ASN A 102 1.68 -10.25 2.93
N SER A 103 2.67 -10.82 3.63
CA SER A 103 2.86 -10.56 5.05
C SER A 103 3.06 -9.07 5.36
N LEU A 104 3.83 -8.33 4.56
CA LEU A 104 3.95 -6.87 4.72
C LEU A 104 2.62 -6.14 4.52
N THR A 105 1.87 -6.52 3.49
CA THR A 105 0.55 -5.94 3.19
C THR A 105 -0.42 -6.18 4.34
N GLU A 106 -0.38 -7.36 4.96
CA GLU A 106 -1.22 -7.67 6.12
C GLU A 106 -0.87 -6.84 7.35
N LEU A 107 0.40 -6.47 7.57
CA LEU A 107 0.74 -5.59 8.69
C LEU A 107 0.06 -4.23 8.58
N TYR A 108 -0.13 -3.69 7.36
CA TYR A 108 -0.87 -2.44 7.16
C TYR A 108 -2.34 -2.57 7.56
N VAL A 109 -2.98 -3.63 7.08
CA VAL A 109 -4.36 -3.97 7.47
C VAL A 109 -4.43 -4.13 8.99
N ALA A 110 -3.42 -4.77 9.59
CA ALA A 110 -3.48 -5.18 10.97
C ALA A 110 -3.28 -4.04 11.98
N TYR A 111 -2.29 -3.17 11.71
CA TYR A 111 -1.96 -2.06 12.59
C TYR A 111 -2.77 -0.80 12.31
N PHE A 112 -3.19 -0.60 11.05
CA PHE A 112 -3.79 0.66 10.62
C PHE A 112 -5.22 0.51 10.10
N ASN A 113 -5.75 -0.71 10.01
CA ASN A 113 -7.11 -0.96 9.49
C ASN A 113 -7.33 -0.26 8.12
N ARG A 114 -6.32 -0.32 7.25
CA ARG A 114 -6.33 0.30 5.92
C ARG A 114 -5.48 -0.51 4.94
N VAL A 115 -5.68 -0.28 3.65
CA VAL A 115 -4.72 -0.72 2.63
C VAL A 115 -3.42 0.13 2.71
N PRO A 116 -2.26 -0.44 2.35
CA PRO A 116 -1.05 0.36 2.20
C PRO A 116 -1.21 1.42 1.12
N ASP A 117 -0.57 2.56 1.30
CA ASP A 117 -0.23 3.50 0.22
C ASP A 117 1.03 3.00 -0.50
N ALA A 118 1.20 3.38 -1.77
CA ALA A 118 2.27 2.87 -2.61
C ALA A 118 3.66 3.24 -2.08
N SER A 119 3.88 4.50 -1.72
CA SER A 119 5.17 4.97 -1.23
C SER A 119 5.54 4.39 0.13
N GLY A 120 4.57 4.25 1.04
CA GLY A 120 4.79 3.57 2.30
C GLY A 120 5.15 2.11 2.12
N LEU A 121 4.43 1.37 1.27
CA LEU A 121 4.73 -0.04 1.03
C LEU A 121 6.09 -0.22 0.35
N ASP A 122 6.43 0.62 -0.62
CA ASP A 122 7.73 0.65 -1.28
C ASP A 122 8.89 0.77 -0.28
N TYR A 123 8.76 1.69 0.69
CA TYR A 123 9.74 1.83 1.77
C TYR A 123 9.93 0.53 2.55
N TRP A 124 8.84 -0.12 2.99
CA TRP A 124 8.95 -1.35 3.78
C TRP A 124 9.39 -2.57 2.96
N ILE A 125 9.09 -2.59 1.66
CA ILE A 125 9.63 -3.57 0.72
C ILE A 125 11.16 -3.48 0.72
N LYS A 126 11.71 -2.26 0.57
CA LYS A 126 13.15 -2.02 0.58
C LYS A 126 13.80 -2.37 1.90
N GLU A 127 13.18 -2.01 3.02
CA GLU A 127 13.66 -2.38 4.36
C GLU A 127 13.68 -3.90 4.57
N TYR A 128 12.64 -4.61 4.13
CA TYR A 128 12.59 -6.07 4.25
C TYR A 128 13.63 -6.73 3.32
N ALA A 129 13.76 -6.25 2.09
CA ALA A 129 14.79 -6.72 1.15
C ALA A 129 16.22 -6.45 1.68
N ALA A 130 16.41 -5.38 2.45
CA ALA A 130 17.67 -5.05 3.12
C ALA A 130 17.96 -5.90 4.39
N GLY A 131 17.05 -6.81 4.76
CA GLY A 131 17.26 -7.80 5.82
C GLY A 131 16.53 -7.51 7.13
N LYS A 132 15.71 -6.45 7.20
CA LYS A 132 14.88 -6.19 8.37
C LYS A 132 13.82 -7.29 8.54
N THR A 133 13.63 -7.78 9.75
CA THR A 133 12.67 -8.84 10.03
C THR A 133 11.24 -8.30 10.10
N LEU A 134 10.24 -9.17 9.87
CA LEU A 134 8.83 -8.81 10.07
C LEU A 134 8.53 -8.37 11.50
N GLU A 135 9.27 -8.85 12.50
CA GLU A 135 9.11 -8.41 13.89
C GLU A 135 9.59 -6.97 14.09
N GLU A 136 10.73 -6.59 13.52
CA GLU A 136 11.25 -5.22 13.59
C GLU A 136 10.34 -4.24 12.83
N ILE A 137 9.80 -4.68 11.68
CA ILE A 137 8.81 -3.92 10.91
C ILE A 137 7.52 -3.80 11.72
N GLY A 138 6.97 -4.90 12.24
CA GLY A 138 5.78 -4.91 13.08
C GLY A 138 5.93 -4.02 14.33
N SER A 139 7.10 -4.01 14.95
CA SER A 139 7.41 -3.10 16.07
C SER A 139 7.36 -1.63 15.65
N SER A 140 7.88 -1.32 14.45
CA SER A 140 7.81 0.03 13.89
C SER A 140 6.37 0.46 13.60
N PHE A 141 5.54 -0.46 13.07
CA PHE A 141 4.13 -0.21 12.81
C PHE A 141 3.35 0.00 14.10
N TYR A 142 3.59 -0.82 15.12
CA TYR A 142 2.97 -0.64 16.43
C TYR A 142 3.30 0.73 17.01
N ASN A 143 4.58 1.14 16.97
CA ASN A 143 5.01 2.43 17.47
C ASN A 143 4.35 3.60 16.73
N ALA A 144 4.13 3.47 15.42
CA ALA A 144 3.37 4.45 14.65
C ALA A 144 1.87 4.43 15.03
N ALA A 145 1.29 3.24 15.20
CA ALA A 145 -0.14 3.07 15.46
C ALA A 145 -0.60 3.62 16.81
N ILE A 146 0.31 3.76 17.79
CA ILE A 146 0.05 4.35 19.11
C ILE A 146 0.34 5.85 19.19
N LEU A 147 0.80 6.49 18.10
CA LEU A 147 1.01 7.93 18.11
C LEU A 147 -0.34 8.65 18.28
N PRO A 148 -0.40 9.78 19.02
CA PRO A 148 -1.65 10.47 19.35
C PRO A 148 -2.56 10.73 18.14
N GLU A 149 -1.98 11.08 16.99
CA GLU A 149 -2.66 11.32 15.72
C GLU A 149 -3.34 10.08 15.13
N TYR A 150 -2.90 8.86 15.48
CA TYR A 150 -3.42 7.60 14.95
C TYR A 150 -4.22 6.78 15.97
N THR A 151 -4.05 6.99 17.27
CA THR A 151 -4.74 6.19 18.30
C THR A 151 -6.25 6.11 18.13
N ALA A 152 -6.90 7.22 17.74
CA ALA A 152 -8.34 7.26 17.50
C ALA A 152 -8.77 6.48 16.24
N LEU A 153 -7.87 6.33 15.27
CA LEU A 153 -8.12 5.66 14.00
C LEU A 153 -7.81 4.17 14.07
N THR A 154 -6.77 3.78 14.82
CA THR A 154 -6.29 2.41 14.94
C THR A 154 -6.91 1.68 16.13
N GLY A 155 -7.30 2.42 17.17
CA GLY A 155 -7.72 1.86 18.47
C GLY A 155 -6.57 1.42 19.36
N TYR A 156 -5.32 1.49 18.90
CA TYR A 156 -4.15 1.13 19.70
C TYR A 156 -3.74 2.27 20.64
N SER A 157 -3.29 1.90 21.85
CA SER A 157 -2.75 2.84 22.83
C SER A 157 -1.59 2.21 23.59
N SER A 158 -0.62 3.04 23.96
CA SER A 158 0.51 2.67 24.81
C SER A 158 0.09 2.19 26.20
N THR A 159 -1.13 2.52 26.65
CA THR A 159 -1.64 2.19 27.99
C THR A 159 -2.66 1.05 28.01
N MET A 160 -3.06 0.52 26.85
CA MET A 160 -4.08 -0.54 26.79
C MET A 160 -3.56 -1.86 27.36
N SER A 161 -4.45 -2.69 27.91
CA SER A 161 -4.08 -4.01 28.41
C SER A 161 -3.70 -4.97 27.27
N ASN A 162 -3.03 -6.09 27.58
CA ASN A 162 -2.76 -7.15 26.60
C ASN A 162 -4.05 -7.73 26.02
N ALA A 163 -5.08 -7.90 26.85
CA ALA A 163 -6.38 -8.40 26.40
C ALA A 163 -7.06 -7.42 25.44
N ASP A 164 -6.99 -6.11 25.71
CA ASP A 164 -7.57 -5.11 24.82
C ASP A 164 -6.80 -5.01 23.50
N PHE A 165 -5.47 -5.10 23.53
CA PHE A 165 -4.66 -5.19 22.33
C PHE A 165 -5.10 -6.37 21.46
N VAL A 166 -5.23 -7.57 22.04
CA VAL A 166 -5.69 -8.78 21.33
C VAL A 166 -7.09 -8.60 20.76
N ARG A 167 -8.03 -7.98 21.48
CA ARG A 167 -9.39 -7.72 20.97
C ARG A 167 -9.38 -6.78 19.77
N ILE A 168 -8.52 -5.76 19.77
CA ILE A 168 -8.34 -4.88 18.59
C ILE A 168 -7.80 -5.68 17.40
N VAL A 169 -6.84 -6.59 17.62
CA VAL A 169 -6.34 -7.47 16.55
C VAL A 169 -7.46 -8.35 15.98
N TYR A 170 -8.27 -8.98 16.83
CA TYR A 170 -9.43 -9.75 16.36
C TYR A 170 -10.43 -8.91 15.55
N ALA A 171 -10.75 -7.71 16.04
CA ALA A 171 -11.75 -6.85 15.41
C ALA A 171 -11.28 -6.26 14.08
N ASN A 172 -10.13 -5.58 14.07
CA ASN A 172 -9.65 -4.85 12.89
C ASN A 172 -9.10 -5.79 11.81
N VAL A 173 -8.45 -6.87 12.24
CA VAL A 173 -7.65 -7.70 11.34
C VAL A 173 -8.47 -8.88 10.86
N LEU A 174 -9.01 -9.65 11.81
CA LEU A 174 -9.69 -10.92 11.55
C LEU A 174 -11.20 -10.77 11.30
N GLY A 175 -11.74 -9.56 11.38
CA GLY A 175 -13.18 -9.29 11.23
C GLY A 175 -14.04 -9.90 12.34
N ARG A 176 -13.42 -10.30 13.45
CA ARG A 176 -14.06 -11.00 14.57
C ARG A 176 -14.49 -9.99 15.64
N SER A 177 -15.56 -9.28 15.34
CA SER A 177 -16.21 -8.31 16.23
C SER A 177 -17.71 -8.63 16.39
N GLY A 178 -18.39 -7.93 17.30
CA GLY A 178 -19.83 -8.09 17.52
C GLY A 178 -20.22 -9.55 17.82
N SER A 179 -21.13 -10.11 17.02
CA SER A 179 -21.62 -11.49 17.19
C SER A 179 -20.56 -12.57 16.97
N ASN A 180 -19.47 -12.26 16.27
CA ASN A 180 -18.37 -13.19 15.97
C ASN A 180 -17.11 -12.90 16.79
N ALA A 181 -17.22 -12.07 17.83
CA ALA A 181 -16.12 -11.75 18.73
C ALA A 181 -15.51 -13.04 19.32
N PRO A 182 -14.18 -13.08 19.54
CA PRO A 182 -13.53 -14.24 20.15
C PRO A 182 -14.06 -14.49 21.58
N PRO A 183 -14.17 -15.75 22.01
CA PRO A 183 -14.41 -16.04 23.41
C PRO A 183 -13.22 -15.56 24.27
N GLN A 184 -13.48 -15.27 25.55
CA GLN A 184 -12.45 -14.76 26.45
C GLN A 184 -11.24 -15.71 26.58
N THR A 185 -11.46 -17.03 26.47
CA THR A 185 -10.39 -18.03 26.49
C THR A 185 -9.37 -17.84 25.37
N ASP A 186 -9.82 -17.45 24.18
CA ASP A 186 -8.93 -17.21 23.04
C ASP A 186 -8.16 -15.89 23.24
N VAL A 187 -8.84 -14.87 23.78
CA VAL A 187 -8.21 -13.60 24.14
C VAL A 187 -7.12 -13.81 25.20
N ASP A 188 -7.41 -14.61 26.23
CA ASP A 188 -6.48 -14.90 27.33
C ASP A 188 -5.26 -15.68 26.84
N TYR A 189 -5.44 -16.62 25.91
CA TYR A 189 -4.34 -17.37 25.28
C TYR A 189 -3.30 -16.43 24.65
N TRP A 190 -3.73 -15.52 23.77
CA TRP A 190 -2.83 -14.58 23.11
C TRP A 190 -2.29 -13.50 24.08
N ALA A 191 -3.12 -13.05 25.02
CA ALA A 191 -2.68 -12.08 26.03
C ALA A 191 -1.60 -12.68 26.95
N ASN A 192 -1.65 -13.99 27.18
CA ASN A 192 -0.63 -14.71 27.94
C ASN A 192 0.70 -14.82 27.17
N ASN A 193 0.68 -14.93 25.84
CA ASN A 193 1.92 -14.87 25.04
C ASN A 193 2.66 -13.55 25.26
N LEU A 194 1.92 -12.43 25.27
CA LEU A 194 2.49 -11.12 25.61
C LEU A 194 2.97 -11.05 27.07
N ALA A 195 2.21 -11.60 28.01
CA ALA A 195 2.55 -11.55 29.44
C ALA A 195 3.80 -12.38 29.79
N THR A 196 4.01 -13.48 29.07
CA THR A 196 5.14 -14.40 29.27
C THR A 196 6.34 -14.10 28.37
N GLY A 197 6.22 -13.12 27.46
CA GLY A 197 7.29 -12.73 26.54
C GLY A 197 7.53 -13.71 25.39
N VAL A 198 6.57 -14.61 25.12
CA VAL A 198 6.58 -15.46 23.92
C VAL A 198 6.44 -14.59 22.66
N ASP A 199 5.59 -13.56 22.75
CA ASP A 199 5.41 -12.57 21.69
C ASP A 199 5.61 -11.16 22.26
N THR A 200 6.11 -10.27 21.42
CA THR A 200 6.02 -8.82 21.62
C THR A 200 4.75 -8.29 20.96
N ARG A 201 4.36 -7.03 21.22
CA ARG A 201 3.27 -6.42 20.44
C ARG A 201 3.60 -6.35 18.94
N GLY A 202 4.87 -6.20 18.60
CA GLY A 202 5.38 -6.23 17.22
C GLY A 202 5.24 -7.59 16.54
N SER A 203 5.48 -8.68 17.28
CA SER A 203 5.43 -10.05 16.75
C SER A 203 4.04 -10.70 16.82
N LEU A 204 3.23 -10.41 17.85
CA LEU A 204 1.98 -11.13 18.12
C LEU A 204 1.02 -11.09 16.94
N ILE A 205 0.89 -9.94 16.28
CA ILE A 205 0.00 -9.79 15.13
C ILE A 205 0.37 -10.78 14.02
N ASN A 206 1.66 -10.92 13.71
CA ASN A 206 2.14 -11.87 12.72
C ASN A 206 1.86 -13.33 13.15
N THR A 207 2.07 -13.64 14.42
CA THR A 207 1.74 -14.97 14.99
C THR A 207 0.25 -15.28 14.85
N MET A 208 -0.63 -14.31 15.13
CA MET A 208 -2.08 -14.45 14.99
C MET A 208 -2.52 -14.56 13.53
N LEU A 209 -1.92 -13.79 12.61
CA LEU A 209 -2.17 -13.89 11.16
C LEU A 209 -1.82 -15.28 10.63
N ASN A 210 -0.64 -15.79 10.97
CA ASN A 210 -0.22 -17.15 10.59
C ASN A 210 -1.20 -18.21 11.12
N SER A 211 -1.68 -18.06 12.36
CA SER A 211 -2.70 -18.93 12.92
C SER A 211 -4.03 -18.82 12.16
N ALA A 212 -4.46 -17.61 11.80
CA ALA A 212 -5.71 -17.37 11.09
C ALA A 212 -5.70 -18.00 9.69
N HIS A 213 -4.58 -17.91 8.97
CA HIS A 213 -4.39 -18.56 7.66
C HIS A 213 -4.53 -20.07 7.70
N SER A 214 -4.19 -20.70 8.82
CA SER A 214 -4.35 -22.16 8.98
C SER A 214 -5.80 -22.65 8.93
N PHE A 215 -6.78 -21.76 9.08
CA PHE A 215 -8.20 -22.07 8.98
C PHE A 215 -8.72 -22.11 7.54
N LYS A 216 -7.88 -21.93 6.52
CA LYS A 216 -8.31 -22.04 5.12
C LYS A 216 -9.06 -23.36 4.87
N ASN A 217 -10.23 -23.27 4.24
CA ASN A 217 -11.18 -24.38 4.01
C ASN A 217 -11.88 -24.95 5.27
N ASP A 218 -11.71 -24.35 6.45
CA ASP A 218 -12.50 -24.70 7.63
C ASP A 218 -13.96 -24.27 7.46
N GLY A 219 -14.91 -25.14 7.83
CA GLY A 219 -16.34 -24.89 7.63
C GLY A 219 -16.94 -23.81 8.54
N THR A 220 -16.25 -23.43 9.62
CA THR A 220 -16.71 -22.41 10.58
C THR A 220 -15.90 -21.12 10.45
N TRP A 221 -14.59 -21.23 10.26
CA TRP A 221 -13.64 -20.12 10.32
C TRP A 221 -12.87 -19.87 9.02
N GLY A 222 -13.11 -20.66 7.97
CA GLY A 222 -12.44 -20.47 6.67
C GLY A 222 -12.64 -19.09 6.07
N TRP A 223 -13.77 -18.45 6.35
CA TRP A 223 -14.05 -17.07 5.93
C TRP A 223 -13.04 -16.06 6.47
N VAL A 224 -12.37 -16.33 7.60
CA VAL A 224 -11.35 -15.43 8.17
C VAL A 224 -10.11 -15.45 7.26
N ALA A 225 -9.67 -16.62 6.84
CA ALA A 225 -8.57 -16.76 5.88
C ALA A 225 -8.94 -16.12 4.53
N ASP A 226 -10.16 -16.35 4.04
CA ASP A 226 -10.64 -15.74 2.79
C ASP A 226 -10.70 -14.20 2.89
N LEU A 227 -11.11 -13.65 4.03
CA LEU A 227 -11.09 -12.21 4.28
C LEU A 227 -9.68 -11.65 4.24
N LEU A 228 -8.70 -12.32 4.85
CA LEU A 228 -7.29 -11.90 4.83
C LEU A 228 -6.74 -11.93 3.39
N ASP A 229 -6.96 -13.01 2.65
CA ASP A 229 -6.55 -13.13 1.25
C ASP A 229 -7.13 -12.00 0.38
N ASN A 230 -8.40 -11.67 0.58
CA ASN A 230 -9.05 -10.58 -0.14
C ASN A 230 -8.49 -9.21 0.26
N LYS A 231 -8.20 -8.99 1.54
CA LYS A 231 -7.59 -7.74 2.02
C LYS A 231 -6.17 -7.55 1.46
N VAL A 232 -5.40 -8.62 1.35
CA VAL A 232 -4.09 -8.63 0.70
C VAL A 232 -4.23 -8.35 -0.80
N THR A 233 -5.18 -8.99 -1.46
CA THR A 233 -5.44 -8.78 -2.90
C THR A 233 -5.75 -7.31 -3.19
N VAL A 234 -6.64 -6.69 -2.41
CA VAL A 234 -6.99 -5.28 -2.57
C VAL A 234 -5.83 -4.36 -2.17
N GLY A 235 -5.11 -4.69 -1.10
CA GLY A 235 -3.96 -3.89 -0.64
C GLY A 235 -2.80 -3.87 -1.63
N THR A 236 -2.45 -5.03 -2.19
CA THR A 236 -1.43 -5.14 -3.25
C THR A 236 -1.90 -4.51 -4.55
N TYR A 237 -3.17 -4.66 -4.93
CA TYR A 237 -3.71 -3.95 -6.09
C TYR A 237 -3.62 -2.43 -5.91
N HIS A 238 -4.01 -1.89 -4.75
CA HIS A 238 -3.95 -0.46 -4.47
C HIS A 238 -2.50 0.09 -4.49
N ALA A 239 -1.60 -0.53 -3.72
CA ALA A 239 -0.25 0.00 -3.53
C ALA A 239 0.71 -0.36 -4.67
N VAL A 240 0.63 -1.58 -5.21
CA VAL A 240 1.61 -2.09 -6.18
C VAL A 240 1.08 -1.96 -7.60
N THR A 241 -0.14 -2.45 -7.87
CA THR A 241 -0.68 -2.43 -9.24
C THR A 241 -1.08 -1.02 -9.65
N ALA A 242 -1.88 -0.34 -8.83
CA ALA A 242 -2.32 1.02 -9.07
C ALA A 242 -1.23 2.05 -8.71
N GLY A 243 -0.28 1.70 -7.84
CA GLY A 243 0.89 2.53 -7.57
C GLY A 243 0.57 3.90 -6.96
N ILE A 244 -0.56 4.08 -6.29
CA ILE A 244 -1.03 5.40 -5.87
C ILE A 244 -0.84 5.70 -4.38
N ASP A 245 -0.59 6.98 -4.12
CA ASP A 245 -0.84 7.64 -2.84
C ASP A 245 -1.92 8.72 -3.03
N TYR A 246 -2.74 8.94 -2.02
CA TYR A 246 -3.72 10.03 -2.04
C TYR A 246 -3.10 11.32 -1.50
N VAL A 247 -3.27 12.44 -2.21
CA VAL A 247 -2.70 13.74 -1.82
C VAL A 247 -3.45 14.36 -0.63
N ALA A 248 -4.74 14.06 -0.50
CA ALA A 248 -5.59 14.47 0.63
C ALA A 248 -6.24 13.25 1.29
N ASP A 249 -6.44 13.30 2.60
CA ASP A 249 -7.17 12.28 3.37
C ASP A 249 -6.68 10.84 3.14
N ALA A 250 -5.37 10.65 2.98
CA ALA A 250 -4.79 9.36 2.57
C ALA A 250 -5.18 8.21 3.50
N TYR A 251 -5.14 8.45 4.81
CA TYR A 251 -5.55 7.44 5.78
C TYR A 251 -7.03 7.07 5.61
N THR A 252 -7.91 8.06 5.55
CA THR A 252 -9.37 7.86 5.43
C THR A 252 -9.72 7.14 4.13
N SER A 253 -9.10 7.52 3.02
CA SER A 253 -9.32 6.89 1.71
C SER A 253 -8.90 5.41 1.73
N CYS A 254 -7.70 5.13 2.24
CA CYS A 254 -7.20 3.76 2.36
C CYS A 254 -8.02 2.91 3.37
N GLN A 255 -8.53 3.52 4.43
CA GLN A 255 -9.42 2.85 5.38
C GLN A 255 -10.78 2.55 4.74
N ALA A 256 -11.34 3.48 3.97
CA ALA A 256 -12.61 3.28 3.26
C ALA A 256 -12.54 2.12 2.27
N ILE A 257 -11.42 1.98 1.53
CA ILE A 257 -11.17 0.83 0.66
C ILE A 257 -11.14 -0.47 1.48
N SER A 258 -10.35 -0.50 2.56
CA SER A 258 -10.23 -1.71 3.40
C SER A 258 -11.57 -2.14 4.00
N ALA A 259 -12.41 -1.18 4.40
CA ALA A 259 -13.73 -1.43 4.95
C ALA A 259 -14.73 -2.04 3.95
N LYS A 260 -14.46 -1.95 2.65
CA LYS A 260 -15.29 -2.58 1.60
C LYS A 260 -14.90 -4.03 1.29
N VAL A 261 -13.81 -4.52 1.85
CA VAL A 261 -13.36 -5.89 1.63
C VAL A 261 -14.14 -6.85 2.52
N THR A 262 -14.70 -7.89 1.91
CA THR A 262 -15.39 -8.97 2.62
C THR A 262 -14.71 -10.31 2.34
N ALA A 263 -15.09 -11.37 3.05
CA ALA A 263 -14.59 -12.73 2.80
C ALA A 263 -14.96 -13.25 1.39
N THR A 264 -15.98 -12.67 0.75
CA THR A 264 -16.52 -13.19 -0.53
C THR A 264 -16.45 -12.19 -1.68
N ASP A 265 -16.06 -10.95 -1.44
CA ASP A 265 -16.08 -9.89 -2.45
C ASP A 265 -15.05 -8.79 -2.18
N THR A 266 -14.45 -8.31 -3.26
CA THR A 266 -13.48 -7.20 -3.33
C THR A 266 -13.95 -6.08 -4.26
N THR A 267 -15.06 -6.27 -4.98
CA THR A 267 -15.49 -5.42 -6.11
C THR A 267 -15.72 -3.97 -5.70
N GLU A 268 -16.43 -3.74 -4.61
CA GLU A 268 -16.66 -2.37 -4.09
C GLU A 268 -15.34 -1.69 -3.71
N ALA A 269 -14.41 -2.43 -3.10
CA ALA A 269 -13.12 -1.91 -2.69
C ALA A 269 -12.26 -1.50 -3.90
N ILE A 270 -12.20 -2.36 -4.93
CA ILE A 270 -11.50 -2.06 -6.19
C ILE A 270 -12.15 -0.89 -6.92
N THR A 271 -13.48 -0.81 -6.92
CA THR A 271 -14.21 0.33 -7.54
C THR A 271 -13.85 1.66 -6.87
N LEU A 272 -13.69 1.68 -5.54
CA LEU A 272 -13.31 2.91 -4.80
C LEU A 272 -11.90 3.42 -5.13
N ILE A 273 -11.00 2.56 -5.62
CA ILE A 273 -9.67 2.98 -6.06
C ILE A 273 -9.78 3.90 -7.29
N GLY A 274 -10.82 3.70 -8.11
CA GLY A 274 -11.21 4.64 -9.15
C GLY A 274 -10.29 4.66 -10.38
N LEU A 275 -9.46 3.63 -10.55
CA LEU A 275 -8.59 3.46 -11.71
C LEU A 275 -9.00 2.18 -12.45
N SER A 276 -9.63 2.34 -13.61
CA SER A 276 -10.01 1.24 -14.50
C SER A 276 -8.88 0.84 -15.46
N ASP A 277 -7.75 1.54 -15.41
CA ASP A 277 -6.68 1.36 -16.38
C ASP A 277 -5.95 0.04 -16.14
N GLN A 278 -6.02 -0.76 -17.19
CA GLN A 278 -5.30 -1.99 -17.50
C GLN A 278 -3.80 -1.79 -17.29
N VAL A 279 -3.30 -1.92 -16.06
CA VAL A 279 -1.91 -2.35 -15.92
C VAL A 279 -1.92 -3.83 -16.25
N ASP A 280 -1.61 -4.15 -17.51
CA ASP A 280 -1.16 -5.48 -17.90
C ASP A 280 0.17 -5.72 -17.18
N TYR A 281 0.10 -6.00 -15.87
CA TYR A 281 1.07 -6.89 -15.27
C TYR A 281 0.82 -8.21 -15.95
N GLN A 282 1.53 -8.42 -17.06
CA GLN A 282 1.78 -9.73 -17.64
C GLN A 282 1.86 -10.71 -16.47
N SER A 283 0.87 -11.59 -16.41
CA SER A 283 0.76 -12.62 -15.39
C SER A 283 2.13 -13.23 -15.12
N PRO A 284 2.51 -13.52 -13.86
CA PRO A 284 3.71 -14.32 -13.65
C PRO A 284 3.58 -15.60 -14.48
N PRO A 285 4.65 -16.04 -15.19
CA PRO A 285 4.59 -17.28 -15.94
C PRO A 285 4.15 -18.37 -14.97
N MET A 286 3.00 -18.99 -15.25
CA MET A 286 2.55 -20.19 -14.55
C MET A 286 3.70 -21.20 -14.58
N PRO A 287 4.15 -21.73 -13.43
CA PRO A 287 5.16 -22.79 -13.45
C PRO A 287 4.56 -24.01 -14.17
N GLY A 288 5.19 -24.38 -15.28
CA GLY A 288 4.99 -25.66 -15.95
C GLY A 288 5.74 -26.79 -15.28
#